data_AF-A0A7V0Z3T5-F1
#
_entry.id   AF-A0A7V0Z3T5-F1
#
_cell.length_a   1.000
_cell.length_b   1.000
_cell.length_c   1.000
_cell.angle_alpha   90.00
_cell.angle_beta   90.00
_cell.angle_gamma   90.00
#
_symmetry.space_group_name_H-M   'P 1'
#
loop_
_entity.id
_entity.type
_entity.pdbx_description
1 polymer ?
#
loop_
_entity_poly.entity_id
_entity_poly.type
_entity_poly.pdbx_seq_one_letter_code
_entity_poly.pdbx_strand_id
1 'polypeptide(L)'
;MGDKIDLWDICNRPSTRTKLEILKRVFDVWLTIWNKQSWVANEWYVVDLFAGRGKYIDGSNGSPLIFLENIASRDKKLKDNLKIKLFFVEENNNTFKYLTEHTSEFLKNNPEIKSKIDIRFFNNDCNQIIDKIITEINNSNKHPLKEFIPMKF
;
A
#
# COMPACT_ATOMS: atom_id res chain seq x y z
N MET A 1 12.75 -24.89 -14.08
CA MET A 1 11.52 -24.60 -13.31
C MET A 1 11.81 -24.95 -11.85
N GLY A 2 12.40 -24.03 -11.12
CA GLY A 2 12.49 -24.09 -9.65
C GLY A 2 11.48 -23.09 -9.13
N ASP A 3 10.51 -23.54 -8.36
CA ASP A 3 9.29 -22.78 -8.11
C ASP A 3 9.51 -21.51 -7.29
N LYS A 4 8.83 -20.45 -7.72
CA LYS A 4 8.72 -19.10 -7.12
C LYS A 4 8.10 -19.08 -5.70
N ILE A 5 8.06 -20.23 -5.02
CA ILE A 5 7.54 -20.40 -3.64
C ILE A 5 8.46 -19.67 -2.65
N ASP A 6 9.77 -19.72 -2.87
CA ASP A 6 10.78 -19.13 -1.97
C ASP A 6 10.66 -17.61 -1.82
N LEU A 7 10.27 -16.90 -2.89
CA LEU A 7 10.09 -15.44 -2.83
C LEU A 7 9.02 -15.00 -1.82
N TRP A 8 8.05 -15.86 -1.54
CA TRP A 8 6.92 -15.57 -0.65
C TRP A 8 7.01 -16.30 0.70
N ASP A 9 8.11 -17.02 0.94
CA ASP A 9 8.52 -17.42 2.28
C ASP A 9 9.37 -16.31 2.90
N ILE A 10 8.76 -15.52 3.78
CA ILE A 10 9.46 -14.40 4.43
C ILE A 10 10.47 -14.86 5.48
N CYS A 11 10.37 -16.10 5.98
CA CYS A 11 11.26 -16.61 7.03
C CYS A 11 12.71 -16.62 6.56
N ASN A 12 12.93 -16.86 5.26
CA ASN A 12 14.25 -16.86 4.63
C ASN A 12 14.68 -15.46 4.14
N ARG A 13 13.88 -14.41 4.40
CA ARG A 13 14.09 -13.04 3.89
C ARG A 13 14.06 -12.00 5.02
N PRO A 14 15.04 -12.02 5.95
CA PRO A 14 15.07 -11.12 7.10
C PRO A 14 15.14 -9.63 6.72
N SER A 15 15.77 -9.30 5.58
CA SER A 15 15.79 -7.93 5.04
C SER A 15 14.40 -7.45 4.63
N THR A 16 13.61 -8.31 3.97
CA THR A 16 12.22 -8.03 3.61
C THR A 16 11.36 -7.80 4.85
N ARG A 17 11.49 -8.65 5.87
CA ARG A 17 10.77 -8.49 7.14
C ARG A 17 11.11 -7.16 7.82
N THR A 18 12.40 -6.85 7.95
CA THR A 18 12.88 -5.59 8.55
C THR A 18 12.33 -4.38 7.80
N LYS A 19 12.32 -4.42 6.46
CA LYS A 19 11.76 -3.37 5.60
C LYS A 19 10.26 -3.17 5.85
N LEU A 20 9.49 -4.24 5.98
CA LEU A 20 8.05 -4.16 6.26
C LEU A 20 7.77 -3.62 7.67
N GLU A 21 8.60 -3.98 8.66
CA GLU A 21 8.51 -3.41 10.01
C GLU A 21 8.80 -1.91 10.01
N ILE A 22 9.82 -1.45 9.28
CA ILE A 22 10.12 -0.03 9.09
C ILE A 22 8.96 0.66 8.37
N LEU A 23 8.44 0.08 7.28
CA LEU A 23 7.30 0.61 6.54
C LEU A 23 6.09 0.82 7.46
N LYS A 24 5.74 -0.19 8.25
CA LYS A 24 4.62 -0.14 9.21
C LYS A 24 4.77 1.02 10.18
N ARG A 25 5.95 1.17 10.80
CA ARG A 25 6.21 2.25 11.78
C ARG A 25 6.24 3.62 11.13
N VAL A 26 6.91 3.75 9.99
CA VAL A 26 7.04 5.02 9.28
C VAL A 26 5.66 5.48 8.80
N PHE A 27 4.90 4.62 8.13
CA PHE A 27 3.58 4.99 7.61
C PHE A 27 2.62 5.43 8.73
N ASP A 28 2.64 4.76 9.88
CA ASP A 28 1.90 5.15 11.08
C ASP A 28 2.23 6.58 11.57
N VAL A 29 3.52 6.94 11.58
CA VAL A 29 3.98 8.30 11.92
C VAL A 29 3.45 9.32 10.90
N TRP A 30 3.50 9.02 9.60
CA TRP A 30 3.01 9.93 8.56
C TRP A 30 1.51 10.17 8.63
N LEU A 31 0.72 9.11 8.86
CA LEU A 31 -0.72 9.24 9.12
C LEU A 31 -0.96 10.18 10.30
N THR A 32 -0.14 10.13 11.36
CA THR A 32 -0.25 11.06 12.49
C THR A 32 0.05 12.50 12.09
N ILE A 33 1.18 12.71 11.40
CA ILE A 33 1.67 14.05 11.06
C ILE A 33 0.67 14.75 10.16
N TRP A 34 0.32 14.16 9.03
CA TRP A 34 -0.58 14.76 8.03
C TRP A 34 -1.98 15.00 8.57
N ASN A 35 -2.47 14.11 9.44
CA ASN A 35 -3.78 14.28 10.06
C ASN A 35 -3.87 15.53 10.95
N LYS A 36 -2.75 15.95 11.57
CA LYS A 36 -2.69 17.12 12.46
C LYS A 36 -2.43 18.43 11.72
N GLN A 37 -2.06 18.40 10.44
CA GLN A 37 -1.79 19.61 9.67
C GLN A 37 -3.07 20.17 9.06
N SER A 38 -3.35 21.46 9.29
CA SER A 38 -4.51 22.17 8.72
C SER A 38 -4.32 22.51 7.24
N TRP A 39 -3.07 22.69 6.79
CA TRP A 39 -2.74 23.00 5.40
C TRP A 39 -2.80 21.78 4.46
N VAL A 40 -2.72 20.58 5.02
CA VAL A 40 -2.78 19.32 4.27
C VAL A 40 -4.23 19.04 3.85
N ALA A 41 -4.41 18.80 2.55
CA ALA A 41 -5.69 18.43 1.95
C ALA A 41 -6.22 17.11 2.52
N ASN A 42 -7.51 16.88 2.36
CA ASN A 42 -8.18 15.64 2.76
C ASN A 42 -8.09 14.55 1.68
N GLU A 43 -7.08 14.62 0.81
CA GLU A 43 -6.83 13.64 -0.23
C GLU A 43 -5.33 13.30 -0.24
N TRP A 44 -4.98 12.08 0.14
CA TRP A 44 -3.61 11.59 0.28
C TRP A 44 -3.32 10.46 -0.69
N TYR A 45 -2.08 10.36 -1.14
CA TYR A 45 -1.66 9.42 -2.16
C TYR A 45 -0.56 8.52 -1.63
N VAL A 46 -0.74 7.20 -1.77
CA VAL A 46 0.27 6.18 -1.50
C VAL A 46 0.48 5.37 -2.77
N VAL A 47 1.72 5.31 -3.24
CA VAL A 47 2.09 4.55 -4.43
C VAL A 47 3.04 3.44 -4.02
N ASP A 48 2.66 2.19 -4.28
CA ASP A 48 3.50 1.01 -4.13
C ASP A 48 3.75 0.41 -5.52
N LEU A 49 4.96 0.69 -6.05
CA LEU A 49 5.35 0.28 -7.39
C LEU A 49 5.68 -1.22 -7.50
N PHE A 50 5.82 -1.92 -6.37
CA PHE A 50 6.02 -3.37 -6.35
C PHE A 50 5.25 -3.98 -5.18
N ALA A 51 3.93 -3.92 -5.28
CA ALA A 51 2.98 -4.31 -4.24
C ALA A 51 3.07 -5.79 -3.83
N GLY A 52 3.56 -6.65 -4.75
CA GLY A 52 3.59 -8.08 -4.51
C GLY A 52 2.20 -8.67 -4.33
N ARG A 53 2.11 -9.85 -3.73
CA ARG A 53 0.83 -10.56 -3.54
C ARG A 53 0.01 -10.10 -2.33
N GLY A 54 0.45 -9.10 -1.58
CA GLY A 54 -0.21 -8.60 -0.36
C GLY A 54 0.01 -9.44 0.91
N LYS A 55 0.17 -10.77 0.84
CA LYS A 55 0.36 -11.65 2.02
C LYS A 55 1.39 -12.76 1.76
N TYR A 56 2.28 -13.02 2.71
CA TYR A 56 3.27 -14.10 2.63
C TYR A 56 2.68 -15.45 3.03
N ILE A 57 3.41 -16.54 2.74
CA ILE A 57 2.95 -17.92 2.97
C ILE A 57 2.72 -18.20 4.46
N ASP A 58 3.54 -17.62 5.34
CA ASP A 58 3.41 -17.71 6.79
C ASP A 58 2.23 -16.89 7.36
N GLY A 59 1.49 -16.20 6.49
CA GLY A 59 0.35 -15.35 6.85
C GLY A 59 0.72 -13.92 7.22
N SER A 60 2.00 -13.55 7.21
CA SER A 60 2.42 -12.17 7.46
C SER A 60 1.99 -11.22 6.33
N ASN A 61 1.73 -9.97 6.70
CA ASN A 61 1.24 -8.95 5.75
C ASN A 61 2.41 -8.35 4.94
N GLY A 62 2.21 -8.23 3.63
CA GLY A 62 3.03 -7.38 2.74
C GLY A 62 2.59 -5.92 2.78
N SER A 63 3.29 -5.07 2.02
CA SER A 63 3.08 -3.61 2.05
C SER A 63 1.62 -3.18 1.78
N PRO A 64 0.87 -3.76 0.82
CA PRO A 64 -0.53 -3.40 0.59
C PRO A 64 -1.41 -3.59 1.83
N LEU A 65 -1.27 -4.73 2.51
CA LEU A 65 -2.04 -5.04 3.71
C LEU A 65 -1.56 -4.25 4.93
N ILE A 66 -0.25 -3.93 5.01
CA ILE A 66 0.29 -3.05 6.07
C ILE A 66 -0.32 -1.64 5.96
N PHE A 67 -0.45 -1.09 4.75
CA PHE A 67 -1.11 0.21 4.56
C PHE A 67 -2.56 0.16 5.04
N LEU A 68 -3.32 -0.85 4.63
CA LEU A 68 -4.71 -1.03 5.03
C LEU A 68 -4.87 -1.24 6.54
N GLU A 69 -4.00 -2.05 7.15
CA GLU A 69 -3.98 -2.31 8.61
C GLU A 69 -3.73 -1.02 9.39
N ASN A 70 -2.74 -0.22 8.98
CA ASN A 70 -2.45 1.05 9.63
C ASN A 70 -3.60 2.06 9.50
N ILE A 71 -4.24 2.14 8.33
CA ILE A 71 -5.41 3.01 8.12
C ILE A 71 -6.57 2.55 9.02
N ALA A 72 -6.89 1.25 9.04
CA ALA A 72 -7.94 0.68 9.88
C ALA A 72 -7.71 0.93 11.37
N SER A 73 -6.47 0.72 11.85
CA SER A 73 -6.11 0.96 13.25
C SER A 73 -6.29 2.42 13.68
N ARG A 74 -6.37 3.36 12.72
CA ARG A 74 -6.45 4.80 12.93
C ARG A 74 -7.75 5.42 12.46
N ASP A 75 -8.69 4.66 11.92
CA ASP A 75 -9.89 5.17 11.26
C ASP A 75 -10.59 6.28 12.07
N LYS A 76 -10.88 6.01 13.35
CA LYS A 76 -11.53 6.94 14.28
C LYS A 76 -10.73 8.21 14.63
N LYS A 77 -9.41 8.20 14.36
CA LYS A 77 -8.51 9.35 14.61
C LYS A 77 -8.26 10.15 13.34
N LEU A 78 -8.53 9.60 12.17
CA LEU A 78 -8.35 10.27 10.90
C LEU A 78 -9.49 11.28 10.66
N LYS A 79 -9.20 12.38 9.94
CA LYS A 79 -10.22 13.37 9.54
C LYS A 79 -11.42 12.67 8.87
N ASP A 80 -12.64 13.13 9.16
CA ASP A 80 -13.87 12.49 8.69
C ASP A 80 -13.95 12.41 7.15
N ASN A 81 -13.63 13.51 6.48
CA ASN A 81 -13.69 13.64 5.01
C ASN A 81 -12.39 13.21 4.30
N LEU A 82 -11.49 12.52 5.00
CA LEU A 82 -10.24 12.04 4.42
C LEU A 82 -10.48 10.96 3.36
N LYS A 83 -9.79 11.08 2.23
CA LYS A 83 -9.63 10.07 1.19
C LYS A 83 -8.16 9.72 1.04
N ILE A 84 -7.85 8.43 1.04
CA ILE A 84 -6.50 7.90 0.82
C ILE A 84 -6.57 7.04 -0.44
N LYS A 85 -5.91 7.49 -1.50
CA LYS A 85 -5.77 6.77 -2.76
C LYS A 85 -4.52 5.91 -2.71
N LEU A 86 -4.70 4.60 -2.85
CA LEU A 86 -3.66 3.59 -2.83
C LEU A 86 -3.45 3.07 -4.26
N PHE A 87 -2.25 3.21 -4.80
CA PHE A 87 -1.88 2.72 -6.14
C PHE A 87 -0.98 1.51 -5.96
N PHE A 88 -1.42 0.34 -6.39
CA PHE A 88 -0.68 -0.91 -6.26
C PHE A 88 -0.32 -1.46 -7.63
N VAL A 89 0.97 -1.58 -7.91
CA VAL A 89 1.51 -2.09 -9.15
C VAL A 89 2.13 -3.47 -8.91
N GLU A 90 1.76 -4.45 -9.73
CA GLU A 90 2.36 -5.78 -9.74
C GLU A 90 2.32 -6.35 -11.15
N GLU A 91 3.47 -6.71 -11.71
CA GLU A 91 3.62 -7.16 -13.10
C GLU A 91 3.18 -8.63 -13.30
N ASN A 92 3.34 -9.46 -12.27
CA ASN A 92 3.07 -10.88 -12.40
C ASN A 92 1.58 -11.20 -12.20
N ASN A 93 0.89 -11.63 -13.27
CA ASN A 93 -0.53 -12.00 -13.27
C ASN A 93 -1.01 -12.85 -12.06
N ASN A 94 -0.27 -13.90 -11.70
CA ASN A 94 -0.67 -14.77 -10.58
C ASN A 94 -0.54 -14.05 -9.23
N THR A 95 0.55 -13.29 -9.07
CA THR A 95 0.82 -12.47 -7.88
C THR A 95 -0.22 -11.36 -7.76
N PHE A 96 -0.55 -10.71 -8.87
CA PHE A 96 -1.59 -9.69 -8.98
C PHE A 96 -2.97 -10.22 -8.59
N LYS A 97 -3.31 -11.45 -9.01
CA LYS A 97 -4.56 -12.10 -8.58
C LYS A 97 -4.62 -12.23 -7.06
N TYR A 98 -3.57 -12.76 -6.43
CA TYR A 98 -3.50 -12.84 -4.96
C TYR A 98 -3.56 -11.47 -4.28
N LEU A 99 -2.90 -10.45 -4.84
CA LEU A 99 -2.96 -9.08 -4.34
C LEU A 99 -4.41 -8.58 -4.26
N THR A 100 -5.15 -8.71 -5.36
CA THR A 100 -6.56 -8.27 -5.41
C THR A 100 -7.46 -9.08 -4.48
N GLU A 101 -7.24 -10.41 -4.38
CA GLU A 101 -7.98 -11.28 -3.48
C GLU A 101 -7.75 -10.91 -2.00
N HIS A 102 -6.49 -10.83 -1.55
CA HIS A 102 -6.17 -10.53 -0.16
C HIS A 102 -6.60 -9.13 0.28
N THR A 103 -6.44 -8.13 -0.58
CA THR A 103 -6.91 -6.77 -0.29
C THR A 103 -8.44 -6.72 -0.24
N SER A 104 -9.14 -7.38 -1.17
CA SER A 104 -10.62 -7.46 -1.14
C SER A 104 -11.14 -8.17 0.11
N GLU A 105 -10.49 -9.26 0.52
CA GLU A 105 -10.80 -9.97 1.77
C GLU A 105 -10.61 -9.05 2.98
N PHE A 106 -9.48 -8.32 3.04
CA PHE A 106 -9.23 -7.36 4.12
C PHE A 106 -10.35 -6.31 4.19
N LEU A 107 -10.75 -5.72 3.06
CA LEU A 107 -11.82 -4.72 3.03
C LEU A 107 -13.19 -5.28 3.37
N LYS A 108 -13.46 -6.54 3.02
CA LYS A 108 -14.69 -7.21 3.44
C LYS A 108 -14.75 -7.34 4.97
N ASN A 109 -13.61 -7.62 5.61
CA ASN A 109 -13.50 -7.79 7.05
C ASN A 109 -13.41 -6.45 7.82
N ASN A 110 -13.07 -5.34 7.14
CA ASN A 110 -12.95 -4.00 7.71
C ASN A 110 -13.77 -2.98 6.89
N PRO A 111 -15.12 -3.10 6.89
CA PRO A 111 -15.98 -2.27 6.05
C PRO A 111 -15.94 -0.77 6.39
N GLU A 112 -15.58 -0.41 7.62
CA GLU A 112 -15.54 0.97 8.12
C GLU A 112 -14.58 1.87 7.33
N ILE A 113 -13.43 1.33 6.92
CA ILE A 113 -12.43 2.10 6.17
C ILE A 113 -12.76 2.27 4.69
N LYS A 114 -13.72 1.50 4.15
CA LYS A 114 -14.06 1.55 2.71
C LYS A 114 -14.42 2.96 2.25
N SER A 115 -15.03 3.74 3.14
CA SER A 115 -15.39 5.12 2.84
C SER A 115 -14.18 6.05 2.72
N LYS A 116 -13.04 5.73 3.35
CA LYS A 116 -11.83 6.57 3.34
C LYS A 116 -10.80 6.16 2.31
N ILE A 117 -10.94 5.00 1.68
CA ILE A 117 -9.93 4.48 0.75
C ILE A 117 -10.45 4.41 -0.69
N ASP A 118 -9.54 4.59 -1.64
CA ASP A 118 -9.73 4.25 -3.06
C ASP A 118 -8.50 3.46 -3.50
N ILE A 119 -8.68 2.23 -3.99
CA ILE A 119 -7.57 1.38 -4.40
C ILE A 119 -7.56 1.26 -5.93
N ARG A 120 -6.42 1.59 -6.53
CA ARG A 120 -6.13 1.45 -7.96
C ARG A 120 -5.09 0.37 -8.15
N PHE A 121 -5.47 -0.69 -8.87
CA PHE A 121 -4.58 -1.80 -9.19
C PHE A 121 -4.08 -1.67 -10.62
N PHE A 122 -2.78 -1.94 -10.81
CA PHE A 122 -2.15 -1.98 -12.12
C PHE A 122 -1.39 -3.29 -12.28
N ASN A 123 -1.86 -4.13 -13.20
CA ASN A 123 -1.17 -5.35 -13.59
C ASN A 123 -0.20 -5.05 -14.74
N ASN A 124 0.92 -4.41 -14.42
CA ASN A 124 1.87 -3.93 -15.41
C ASN A 124 3.27 -3.73 -14.80
N ASP A 125 4.27 -3.53 -15.64
CA ASP A 125 5.58 -3.07 -15.19
C ASP A 125 5.51 -1.64 -14.64
N CYS A 126 6.22 -1.40 -13.55
CA CYS A 126 6.24 -0.12 -12.86
C CYS A 126 6.76 1.04 -13.74
N ASN A 127 7.77 0.79 -14.59
CA ASN A 127 8.37 1.84 -15.42
C ASN A 127 7.41 2.27 -16.53
N GLN A 128 6.48 1.40 -16.94
CA GLN A 128 5.48 1.71 -17.96
C GLN A 128 4.29 2.48 -17.41
N ILE A 129 3.97 2.32 -16.13
CA ILE A 129 2.74 2.84 -15.53
C ILE A 129 2.95 4.08 -14.66
N ILE A 130 4.19 4.36 -14.23
CA ILE A 130 4.49 5.45 -13.31
C ILE A 130 4.02 6.82 -13.83
N ASP A 131 4.28 7.12 -15.11
CA ASP A 131 3.84 8.38 -15.71
C ASP A 131 2.32 8.53 -15.69
N LYS A 132 1.60 7.44 -15.94
CA LYS A 132 0.13 7.42 -15.84
C LYS A 132 -0.33 7.67 -14.40
N ILE A 133 0.27 6.99 -13.42
CA ILE A 133 -0.07 7.19 -12.00
C ILE A 133 0.16 8.65 -11.59
N ILE A 134 1.27 9.26 -12.00
CA ILE A 134 1.58 10.67 -11.71
C ILE A 134 0.51 11.60 -12.28
N THR A 135 -0.03 11.32 -13.47
CA THR A 135 -1.12 12.13 -14.04
C THR A 135 -2.45 12.02 -13.26
N GLU A 136 -2.65 10.95 -12.50
CA GLU A 136 -3.84 10.77 -11.64
C GLU A 136 -3.69 11.43 -10.25
N ILE A 137 -2.48 11.88 -9.90
CA ILE A 137 -2.16 12.53 -8.63
C ILE A 137 -2.30 14.05 -8.77
N ASN A 138 -3.06 14.66 -7.85
CA ASN A 138 -3.06 16.12 -7.73
C ASN A 138 -1.73 16.61 -7.14
N ASN A 139 -0.78 16.93 -8.02
CA ASN A 139 0.55 17.36 -7.62
C ASN A 139 0.56 18.84 -7.19
N SER A 140 0.10 19.11 -5.97
CA SER A 140 0.20 20.43 -5.34
C SER A 140 0.82 20.34 -3.95
N ASN A 141 1.34 21.45 -3.44
CA ASN A 141 1.97 21.51 -2.12
C ASN A 141 1.03 21.14 -0.94
N LYS A 142 -0.28 20.99 -1.19
CA LYS A 142 -1.27 20.59 -0.18
C LYS A 142 -1.60 19.10 -0.22
N HIS A 143 -1.23 18.38 -1.28
CA HIS A 143 -1.55 16.96 -1.45
C HIS A 143 -0.30 16.14 -1.18
N PRO A 144 -0.18 15.53 0.01
CA PRO A 144 0.96 14.71 0.31
C PRO A 144 0.97 13.48 -0.59
N LEU A 145 2.06 13.32 -1.33
CA LEU A 145 2.39 12.09 -2.05
C LEU A 145 3.45 11.33 -1.25
N LYS A 146 3.23 10.04 -1.07
CA LYS A 146 4.30 9.13 -0.67
C LYS A 146 4.48 8.03 -1.69
N GLU A 147 5.57 8.16 -2.42
CA GLU A 147 6.12 7.08 -3.22
C GLU A 147 6.87 6.14 -2.29
N PHE A 148 6.44 4.89 -2.25
CA PHE A 148 7.28 3.81 -1.76
C PHE A 148 7.78 3.08 -3.00
N ILE A 149 9.05 3.30 -3.34
CA ILE A 149 9.77 2.52 -4.33
C ILE A 149 10.50 1.43 -3.56
N PRO A 150 9.91 0.24 -3.36
CA PRO A 150 10.69 -0.87 -2.86
C PRO A 150 11.78 -1.18 -3.90
N MET A 151 13.03 -0.83 -3.61
CA MET A 151 14.17 -1.39 -4.33
C MET A 151 14.02 -2.92 -4.36
N LYS A 152 13.92 -3.50 -5.57
CA LYS A 152 14.13 -4.93 -5.79
C LYS A 152 15.59 -5.20 -5.42
N PHE A 153 15.82 -5.92 -4.33
CA PHE A 153 17.10 -6.59 -4.08
C PHE A 153 16.94 -8.05 -4.48
#